data_AF-A0A3P4B8N2-F1
#
_entry.id   AF-A0A3P4B8N2-F1
#
_cell.length_a   1.000
_cell.length_b   1.000
_cell.length_c   1.000
_cell.angle_alpha   90.00
_cell.angle_beta   90.00
_cell.angle_gamma   90.00
#
_symmetry.space_group_name_H-M   'P 1'
#
loop_
_entity.id
_entity.type
_entity.pdbx_description
1 polymer ?
#
loop_
_entity_poly.entity_id
_entity_poly.type
_entity_poly.pdbx_seq_one_letter_code
_entity_poly.pdbx_strand_id
1 'polypeptide(L)'
;MRTVQSGQALALAVALLALGAAGLLLLFNGGQLLREKTRLAHAADAAAYSGALVQARSLNFLAYSNRALVAHQVAMAHAVTLASWARFGDTEARRLAGMNPPASLIGGFFGPAHGAAYMSAAGAAGMAGRTAWSGGELARAFAEHDRTVHDILARAQTAVRDAMADVRLQAMRGVLAAHYDDDGASLDAGLLADTLPGFVGRYGGAARQRLKSMVQDAVGHYGFLAPRNYDASSLLPPEWRCPWLRHALRRRGSTALVDLDAWRAIDTQSFHALRSNKWIGCYYR
;
A
#
# COMPACT_ATOMS: atom_id res chain seq x y z
N MET A 1 63.05 -71.66 -51.21
CA MET A 1 63.67 -70.47 -50.58
C MET A 1 62.61 -69.81 -49.70
N ARG A 2 62.75 -69.87 -48.37
CA ARG A 2 61.85 -69.17 -47.44
C ARG A 2 62.36 -67.76 -47.26
N THR A 3 61.60 -66.77 -47.71
CA THR A 3 61.86 -65.36 -47.44
C THR A 3 61.69 -65.13 -45.94
N VAL A 4 62.76 -64.71 -45.27
CA VAL A 4 62.70 -64.31 -43.87
C VAL A 4 61.96 -62.97 -43.83
N GLN A 5 60.74 -62.99 -43.31
CA GLN A 5 59.89 -61.81 -43.17
C GLN A 5 60.48 -60.89 -42.09
N SER A 6 61.02 -59.74 -42.50
CA SER A 6 61.57 -58.73 -41.59
C SER A 6 60.43 -58.02 -40.84
N GLY A 7 60.49 -57.99 -39.50
CA GLY A 7 59.46 -57.51 -38.56
C GLY A 7 59.07 -56.01 -38.60
N GLN A 8 59.09 -55.36 -39.76
CA GLN A 8 58.76 -53.94 -39.97
C GLN A 8 57.26 -53.64 -39.71
N ALA A 9 56.37 -54.60 -39.97
CA ALA A 9 54.92 -54.43 -39.75
C ALA A 9 54.55 -54.25 -38.27
N LEU A 10 55.31 -54.88 -37.35
CA LEU A 10 55.09 -54.75 -35.91
C LEU A 10 55.38 -53.32 -35.42
N ALA A 11 56.46 -52.72 -35.92
CA ALA A 11 56.82 -51.34 -35.56
C ALA A 11 55.75 -50.33 -36.01
N LEU A 12 55.22 -50.49 -37.22
CA LEU A 12 54.10 -49.69 -37.73
C LEU A 12 52.81 -49.91 -36.93
N ALA A 13 52.49 -51.16 -36.56
CA ALA A 13 51.30 -51.46 -35.76
C ALA A 13 51.38 -50.84 -34.35
N VAL A 14 52.54 -50.91 -33.70
CA VAL A 14 52.77 -50.26 -32.39
C VAL A 14 52.69 -48.73 -32.52
N ALA A 15 53.27 -48.14 -33.57
CA ALA A 15 53.16 -46.71 -33.81
C ALA A 15 51.70 -46.27 -34.04
N LEU A 16 50.92 -47.04 -34.80
CA LEU A 16 49.50 -46.75 -35.06
C LEU A 16 48.66 -46.90 -33.78
N LEU A 17 48.92 -47.91 -32.96
CA LEU A 17 48.30 -48.09 -31.65
C LEU A 17 48.63 -46.95 -30.69
N ALA A 18 49.90 -46.51 -30.67
CA ALA A 18 50.32 -45.37 -29.86
C ALA A 18 49.63 -44.07 -30.30
N LEU A 19 49.51 -43.84 -31.60
CA LEU A 19 48.74 -42.70 -32.15
C LEU A 19 47.26 -42.79 -31.79
N GLY A 20 46.65 -43.98 -31.90
CA GLY A 20 45.26 -44.22 -31.50
C GLY A 20 45.03 -43.97 -30.01
N ALA A 21 45.92 -44.48 -29.15
CA ALA A 21 45.87 -44.26 -27.71
C ALA A 21 46.04 -42.77 -27.36
N ALA A 22 46.97 -42.06 -28.02
CA ALA A 22 47.15 -40.62 -27.86
C ALA A 22 45.89 -39.85 -28.29
N GLY A 23 45.25 -40.23 -29.41
CA GLY A 23 43.99 -39.66 -29.86
C GLY A 23 42.85 -39.87 -28.85
N LEU A 24 42.72 -41.08 -28.29
CA LEU A 24 41.76 -41.40 -27.23
C LEU A 24 41.97 -40.56 -25.97
N LEU A 25 43.22 -40.39 -25.53
CA LEU A 25 43.55 -39.54 -24.38
C LEU A 25 43.17 -38.07 -24.64
N LEU A 26 43.44 -37.55 -25.84
CA LEU A 26 43.05 -36.19 -26.22
C LEU A 26 41.53 -36.02 -26.22
N LEU A 27 40.78 -36.97 -26.79
CA LEU A 27 39.31 -36.98 -26.79
C LEU A 27 38.75 -37.06 -25.37
N PHE A 28 39.32 -37.91 -24.52
CA PHE A 28 38.90 -38.05 -23.13
C PHE A 28 39.14 -36.74 -22.35
N ASN A 29 40.34 -36.18 -22.42
CA ASN A 29 40.67 -34.93 -21.74
C ASN A 29 39.81 -33.75 -22.25
N GLY A 30 39.58 -33.68 -23.56
CA GLY A 30 38.69 -32.69 -24.17
C GLY A 30 37.24 -32.85 -23.73
N GLY A 31 36.74 -34.09 -23.63
CA GLY A 31 35.41 -34.42 -23.12
C GLY A 31 35.23 -34.03 -21.65
N GLN A 32 36.22 -34.29 -20.80
CA GLN A 32 36.19 -33.87 -19.39
C GLN A 32 36.18 -32.34 -19.27
N LEU A 33 37.03 -31.64 -20.02
CA LEU A 33 37.07 -30.17 -20.04
C LEU A 33 35.72 -29.57 -20.49
N LEU A 34 35.10 -30.14 -21.53
CA LEU A 34 33.81 -29.67 -22.02
C LEU A 34 32.69 -29.92 -20.99
N ARG A 35 32.71 -31.08 -20.32
CA ARG A 35 31.77 -31.43 -19.26
C ARG A 35 31.88 -30.45 -18.10
N GLU A 36 33.08 -30.18 -17.61
CA GLU A 36 33.30 -29.22 -16.50
C GLU A 36 32.90 -27.80 -16.89
N LYS A 37 33.22 -27.36 -18.12
CA LYS A 37 32.78 -26.06 -18.63
C LYS A 37 31.25 -25.94 -18.67
N THR A 38 30.57 -27.01 -19.10
CA THR A 38 29.10 -27.04 -19.20
C THR A 38 28.46 -27.03 -17.81
N ARG A 39 29.01 -27.82 -16.88
CA ARG A 39 28.59 -27.82 -15.48
C ARG A 39 28.75 -26.44 -14.84
N LEU A 40 29.88 -25.78 -15.06
CA LEU A 40 30.14 -24.43 -14.53
C LEU A 40 29.15 -23.40 -15.07
N ALA A 41 28.86 -23.44 -16.37
CA ALA A 41 27.88 -22.54 -16.98
C ALA A 41 26.48 -22.75 -16.38
N HIS A 42 26.03 -24.01 -16.30
CA HIS A 42 24.72 -24.32 -15.69
C HIS A 42 24.63 -23.93 -14.21
N ALA A 43 25.70 -24.16 -13.44
CA ALA A 43 25.74 -23.77 -12.03
C ALA A 43 25.71 -22.25 -11.86
N ALA A 44 26.45 -21.50 -12.70
CA ALA A 44 26.44 -20.05 -12.70
C ALA A 44 25.06 -19.48 -13.08
N ASP A 45 24.42 -20.03 -14.11
CA ASP A 45 23.07 -19.63 -14.54
C ASP A 45 22.02 -19.92 -13.47
N ALA A 46 22.07 -21.11 -12.86
CA ALA A 46 21.17 -21.49 -11.77
C ALA A 46 21.37 -20.59 -10.54
N ALA A 47 22.61 -20.28 -10.19
CA ALA A 47 22.93 -19.35 -9.11
C ALA A 47 22.36 -17.96 -9.43
N ALA A 48 22.65 -17.39 -10.61
CA ALA A 48 22.14 -16.09 -11.03
C ALA A 48 20.60 -16.03 -11.01
N TYR A 49 19.93 -17.07 -11.51
CA TYR A 49 18.47 -17.18 -11.48
C TYR A 49 17.91 -17.20 -10.06
N SER A 50 18.53 -17.97 -9.14
CA SER A 50 18.11 -18.03 -7.74
C SER A 50 18.22 -16.67 -7.04
N GLY A 51 19.31 -15.93 -7.31
CA GLY A 51 19.49 -14.58 -6.80
C GLY A 51 18.44 -13.61 -7.35
N ALA A 52 18.19 -13.65 -8.66
CA ALA A 52 17.16 -12.83 -9.30
C ALA A 52 15.77 -13.10 -8.69
N LEU A 53 15.44 -14.37 -8.41
CA LEU A 53 14.16 -14.76 -7.81
C LEU A 53 13.99 -14.21 -6.38
N VAL A 54 15.03 -14.32 -5.55
CA VAL A 54 15.02 -13.75 -4.18
C VAL A 54 14.85 -12.23 -4.24
N GLN A 55 15.63 -11.55 -5.08
CA GLN A 55 15.55 -10.10 -5.24
C GLN A 55 14.16 -9.66 -5.73
N ALA A 56 13.58 -10.35 -6.71
CA ALA A 56 12.24 -10.06 -7.23
C ALA A 56 11.16 -10.21 -6.14
N ARG A 57 11.24 -11.27 -5.31
CA ARG A 57 10.31 -11.48 -4.18
C ARG A 57 10.41 -10.38 -3.13
N SER A 58 11.63 -9.97 -2.78
CA SER A 58 11.86 -8.86 -1.85
C SER A 58 11.29 -7.55 -2.39
N LEU A 59 11.54 -7.23 -3.66
CA LEU A 59 10.99 -6.02 -4.31
C LEU A 59 9.46 -6.04 -4.38
N ASN A 60 8.88 -7.19 -4.73
CA ASN A 60 7.42 -7.36 -4.73
C ASN A 60 6.83 -7.17 -3.33
N PHE A 61 7.45 -7.75 -2.30
CA PHE A 61 7.03 -7.54 -0.92
C PHE A 61 7.02 -6.05 -0.54
N LEU A 62 8.08 -5.30 -0.88
CA LEU A 62 8.15 -3.87 -0.62
C LEU A 62 7.05 -3.09 -1.37
N ALA A 63 6.76 -3.46 -2.63
CA ALA A 63 5.71 -2.84 -3.44
C ALA A 63 4.30 -3.11 -2.87
N TYR A 64 3.99 -4.36 -2.51
CA TYR A 64 2.72 -4.72 -1.88
C TYR A 64 2.56 -4.07 -0.50
N SER A 65 3.65 -3.98 0.27
CA SER A 65 3.66 -3.27 1.54
C SER A 65 3.34 -1.78 1.37
N ASN A 66 3.89 -1.13 0.34
CA ASN A 66 3.56 0.27 0.04
C ASN A 66 2.08 0.44 -0.35
N ARG A 67 1.50 -0.51 -1.10
CA ARG A 67 0.05 -0.49 -1.40
C ARG A 67 -0.80 -0.69 -0.13
N ALA A 68 -0.37 -1.57 0.77
CA ALA A 68 -1.04 -1.77 2.06
C ALA A 68 -0.99 -0.51 2.94
N LEU A 69 0.14 0.23 2.94
CA LEU A 69 0.23 1.53 3.62
C LEU A 69 -0.76 2.56 3.07
N VAL A 70 -0.98 2.60 1.75
CA VAL A 70 -2.00 3.49 1.17
C VAL A 70 -3.40 3.04 1.57
N ALA A 71 -3.70 1.76 1.50
CA ALA A 71 -4.99 1.22 1.94
C ALA A 71 -5.27 1.53 3.42
N HIS A 72 -4.24 1.45 4.27
CA HIS A 72 -4.32 1.87 5.68
C HIS A 72 -4.74 3.33 5.81
N GLN A 73 -4.10 4.25 5.07
CA GLN A 73 -4.46 5.67 5.10
C GLN A 73 -5.89 5.93 4.62
N VAL A 74 -6.36 5.20 3.61
CA VAL A 74 -7.76 5.25 3.16
C VAL A 74 -8.70 4.75 4.26
N ALA A 75 -8.36 3.67 4.97
CA ALA A 75 -9.14 3.16 6.08
C ALA A 75 -9.21 4.17 7.25
N MET A 76 -8.09 4.83 7.57
CA MET A 76 -8.04 5.90 8.57
C MET A 76 -8.95 7.08 8.18
N ALA A 77 -8.93 7.49 6.91
CA ALA A 77 -9.83 8.53 6.40
C ALA A 77 -11.31 8.16 6.58
N HIS A 78 -11.69 6.90 6.33
CA HIS A 78 -13.05 6.40 6.57
C HIS A 78 -13.41 6.40 8.05
N ALA A 79 -12.51 5.94 8.91
CA ALA A 79 -12.74 5.92 10.36
C ALA A 79 -12.99 7.34 10.90
N VAL A 80 -12.18 8.34 10.53
CA VAL A 80 -12.41 9.72 10.98
C VAL A 80 -13.70 10.31 10.44
N THR A 81 -14.04 9.98 9.20
CA THR A 81 -15.29 10.43 8.58
C THR A 81 -16.49 9.82 9.28
N LEU A 82 -16.43 8.53 9.61
CA LEU A 82 -17.50 7.83 10.32
C LEU A 82 -17.70 8.39 11.73
N ALA A 83 -16.60 8.66 12.47
CA ALA A 83 -16.67 9.29 13.79
C ALA A 83 -17.32 10.68 13.71
N SER A 84 -16.93 11.48 12.72
CA SER A 84 -17.49 12.80 12.47
C SER A 84 -18.99 12.74 12.14
N TRP A 85 -19.38 11.83 11.24
CA TRP A 85 -20.77 11.60 10.87
C TRP A 85 -21.62 11.10 12.05
N ALA A 86 -21.11 10.19 12.88
CA ALA A 86 -21.80 9.69 14.06
C ALA A 86 -22.03 10.80 15.10
N ARG A 87 -21.04 11.66 15.32
CA ARG A 87 -21.18 12.85 16.20
C ARG A 87 -22.18 13.86 15.66
N PHE A 88 -22.19 14.05 14.35
CA PHE A 88 -23.16 14.88 13.66
C PHE A 88 -24.59 14.35 13.86
N GLY A 89 -24.83 13.07 13.55
CA GLY A 89 -26.13 12.43 13.72
C GLY A 89 -26.62 12.44 15.17
N ASP A 90 -25.75 12.13 16.14
CA ASP A 90 -26.08 12.22 17.57
C ASP A 90 -26.46 13.65 18.01
N THR A 91 -25.80 14.66 17.44
CA THR A 91 -26.14 16.06 17.70
C THR A 91 -27.52 16.41 17.14
N GLU A 92 -27.84 15.98 15.93
CA GLU A 92 -29.19 16.15 15.37
C GLU A 92 -30.24 15.38 16.18
N ALA A 93 -29.95 14.16 16.61
CA ALA A 93 -30.82 13.35 17.46
C ALA A 93 -31.19 14.08 18.75
N ARG A 94 -30.21 14.69 19.43
CA ARG A 94 -30.45 15.50 20.63
C ARG A 94 -31.32 16.73 20.35
N ARG A 95 -31.09 17.41 19.22
CA ARG A 95 -31.90 18.57 18.83
C ARG A 95 -33.35 18.17 18.52
N LEU A 96 -33.52 17.04 17.85
CA LEU A 96 -34.82 16.47 17.51
C LEU A 96 -35.59 16.09 18.79
N ALA A 97 -34.92 15.39 19.73
CA ALA A 97 -35.49 15.04 21.02
C ALA A 97 -35.88 16.27 21.84
N GLY A 98 -35.10 17.36 21.75
CA GLY A 98 -35.42 18.65 22.35
C GLY A 98 -36.45 19.48 21.58
N MET A 99 -37.02 18.96 20.48
CA MET A 99 -37.97 19.65 19.59
C MET A 99 -37.52 21.05 19.16
N ASN A 100 -36.21 21.28 19.04
CA ASN A 100 -35.64 22.58 18.75
C ASN A 100 -34.51 22.49 17.72
N PRO A 101 -34.80 22.70 16.42
CA PRO A 101 -36.14 22.92 15.84
C PRO A 101 -36.97 21.63 15.76
N PRO A 102 -38.32 21.69 15.73
CA PRO A 102 -39.14 20.50 15.49
C PRO A 102 -39.03 20.07 14.02
N ALA A 103 -39.15 18.76 13.75
CA ALA A 103 -39.00 18.23 12.39
C ALA A 103 -40.05 18.75 11.39
N SER A 104 -41.26 19.05 11.87
CA SER A 104 -42.30 19.69 11.06
C SER A 104 -41.88 21.07 10.55
N LEU A 105 -41.12 21.84 11.34
CA LEU A 105 -40.59 23.15 10.92
C LEU A 105 -39.54 22.99 9.82
N ILE A 106 -38.60 22.05 10.01
CA ILE A 106 -37.58 21.75 9.00
C ILE A 106 -38.25 21.28 7.70
N GLY A 107 -39.22 20.36 7.80
CA GLY A 107 -39.99 19.88 6.66
C GLY A 107 -40.82 20.97 5.98
N GLY A 108 -41.44 21.86 6.75
CA GLY A 108 -42.23 22.97 6.22
C GLY A 108 -41.40 24.02 5.49
N PHE A 109 -40.19 24.33 5.96
CA PHE A 109 -39.33 25.30 5.31
C PHE A 109 -38.58 24.74 4.10
N PHE A 110 -38.01 23.55 4.23
CA PHE A 110 -37.07 23.02 3.23
C PHE A 110 -37.66 21.87 2.40
N GLY A 111 -38.83 21.36 2.75
CA GLY A 111 -39.53 20.27 2.05
C GLY A 111 -39.54 18.95 2.84
N PRO A 112 -40.47 18.03 2.51
CA PRO A 112 -40.72 16.83 3.30
C PRO A 112 -39.50 15.91 3.43
N ALA A 113 -38.64 15.86 2.40
CA ALA A 113 -37.40 15.08 2.44
C ALA A 113 -36.43 15.54 3.54
N HIS A 114 -36.34 16.85 3.80
CA HIS A 114 -35.52 17.39 4.88
C HIS A 114 -36.09 17.07 6.26
N GLY A 115 -37.42 17.16 6.41
CA GLY A 115 -38.10 16.75 7.64
C GLY A 115 -37.85 15.27 7.94
N ALA A 116 -38.00 14.39 6.93
CA ALA A 116 -37.74 12.96 7.06
C ALA A 116 -36.26 12.65 7.37
N ALA A 117 -35.33 13.32 6.71
CA ALA A 117 -33.89 13.18 7.00
C ALA A 117 -33.53 13.63 8.42
N TYR A 118 -34.14 14.71 8.91
CA TYR A 118 -33.90 15.16 10.27
C TYR A 118 -34.52 14.20 11.31
N MET A 119 -35.69 13.61 11.03
CA MET A 119 -36.29 12.59 11.89
C MET A 119 -35.44 11.31 11.96
N SER A 120 -34.77 10.92 10.87
CA SER A 120 -33.94 9.72 10.86
C SER A 120 -32.72 9.83 11.78
N ALA A 121 -32.33 11.05 12.17
CA ALA A 121 -31.27 11.28 13.16
C ALA A 121 -31.56 10.62 14.52
N ALA A 122 -32.83 10.34 14.85
CA ALA A 122 -33.18 9.59 16.06
C ALA A 122 -32.41 8.25 16.19
N GLY A 123 -32.14 7.57 15.06
CA GLY A 123 -31.37 6.33 15.04
C GLY A 123 -29.88 6.48 15.39
N ALA A 124 -29.35 7.71 15.39
CA ALA A 124 -27.97 8.01 15.74
C ALA A 124 -27.79 8.43 17.22
N ALA A 125 -28.87 8.42 18.02
CA ALA A 125 -28.80 8.78 19.43
C ALA A 125 -27.78 7.90 20.19
N GLY A 126 -26.84 8.53 20.89
CA GLY A 126 -25.79 7.87 21.65
C GLY A 126 -24.60 7.39 20.82
N MET A 127 -24.61 7.52 19.50
CA MET A 127 -23.49 7.06 18.64
C MET A 127 -22.21 7.85 18.85
N ALA A 128 -22.28 9.13 19.26
CA ALA A 128 -21.10 9.95 19.53
C ALA A 128 -20.20 9.35 20.62
N GLY A 129 -20.78 8.74 21.65
CA GLY A 129 -20.02 8.11 22.74
C GLY A 129 -19.27 6.86 22.26
N ARG A 130 -19.93 6.03 21.44
CA ARG A 130 -19.34 4.80 20.88
C ARG A 130 -18.19 5.07 19.90
N THR A 131 -18.28 6.19 19.18
CA THR A 131 -17.29 6.62 18.17
C THR A 131 -16.31 7.68 18.69
N ALA A 132 -16.33 7.98 19.99
CA ALA A 132 -15.48 9.00 20.59
C ALA A 132 -13.99 8.61 20.51
N TRP A 133 -13.14 9.59 20.15
CA TRP A 133 -11.69 9.41 20.10
C TRP A 133 -11.04 9.16 21.47
N SER A 134 -11.70 9.56 22.56
CA SER A 134 -11.23 9.39 23.94
C SER A 134 -11.53 8.01 24.54
N GLY A 135 -11.59 6.95 23.71
CA GLY A 135 -11.74 5.57 24.19
C GLY A 135 -12.98 4.80 23.69
N GLY A 136 -13.70 5.31 22.69
CA GLY A 136 -14.76 4.56 22.00
C GLY A 136 -14.22 3.36 21.20
N GLU A 137 -15.11 2.46 20.79
CA GLU A 137 -14.77 1.23 20.06
C GLU A 137 -14.00 1.53 18.76
N LEU A 138 -14.45 2.56 18.02
CA LEU A 138 -13.81 2.99 16.78
C LEU A 138 -12.37 3.49 17.01
N ALA A 139 -12.13 4.19 18.12
CA ALA A 139 -10.80 4.68 18.48
C ALA A 139 -9.84 3.53 18.83
N ARG A 140 -10.35 2.48 19.49
CA ARG A 140 -9.57 1.26 19.78
C ARG A 140 -9.23 0.50 18.51
N ALA A 141 -10.22 0.26 17.64
CA ALA A 141 -10.00 -0.39 16.35
C ALA A 141 -9.00 0.38 15.48
N PHE A 142 -9.10 1.71 15.48
CA PHE A 142 -8.14 2.59 14.81
C PHE A 142 -6.72 2.41 15.37
N ALA A 143 -6.56 2.44 16.69
CA ALA A 143 -5.25 2.31 17.33
C ALA A 143 -4.63 0.91 17.11
N GLU A 144 -5.44 -0.15 17.11
CA GLU A 144 -4.99 -1.51 16.81
C GLU A 144 -4.52 -1.65 15.37
N HIS A 145 -5.29 -1.11 14.42
CA HIS A 145 -4.95 -1.13 13.00
C HIS A 145 -3.67 -0.30 12.74
N ASP A 146 -3.56 0.87 13.38
CA ASP A 146 -2.39 1.74 13.24
C ASP A 146 -1.12 1.11 13.82
N ARG A 147 -1.21 0.46 14.99
CA ARG A 147 -0.10 -0.34 15.52
C ARG A 147 0.29 -1.45 14.57
N THR A 148 -0.65 -2.28 14.11
CA THR A 148 -0.34 -3.42 13.22
C THR A 148 0.47 -2.98 12.00
N VAL A 149 0.11 -1.85 11.39
CA VAL A 149 0.82 -1.31 10.22
C VAL A 149 2.20 -0.77 10.59
N HIS A 150 2.32 0.06 11.63
CA HIS A 150 3.61 0.64 12.02
C HIS A 150 4.58 -0.37 12.63
N ASP A 151 4.06 -1.30 13.42
CA ASP A 151 4.84 -2.29 14.14
C ASP A 151 5.20 -3.48 13.26
N ILE A 152 4.29 -4.00 12.45
CA ILE A 152 4.59 -5.23 11.70
C ILE A 152 5.14 -4.86 10.32
N LEU A 153 4.39 -4.06 9.56
CA LEU A 153 4.72 -3.81 8.17
C LEU A 153 5.98 -2.96 8.01
N ALA A 154 6.12 -1.86 8.77
CA ALA A 154 7.30 -1.00 8.64
C ALA A 154 8.59 -1.69 9.13
N ARG A 155 8.51 -2.52 10.19
CA ARG A 155 9.63 -3.35 10.65
C ARG A 155 9.99 -4.42 9.62
N ALA A 156 9.00 -5.10 9.04
CA ALA A 156 9.24 -6.09 7.98
C ALA A 156 9.85 -5.46 6.71
N GLN A 157 9.39 -4.28 6.28
CA GLN A 157 9.99 -3.55 5.15
C GLN A 157 11.46 -3.19 5.41
N THR A 158 11.78 -2.80 6.65
CA THR A 158 13.15 -2.48 7.07
C THR A 158 14.01 -3.74 7.02
N ALA A 159 13.56 -4.84 7.64
CA ALA A 159 14.26 -6.11 7.64
C ALA A 159 14.50 -6.66 6.22
N VAL A 160 13.47 -6.63 5.35
CA VAL A 160 13.60 -7.10 3.97
C VAL A 160 14.58 -6.24 3.19
N ARG A 161 14.51 -4.90 3.30
CA ARG A 161 15.44 -4.01 2.61
C ARG A 161 16.89 -4.29 3.03
N ASP A 162 17.13 -4.42 4.33
CA ASP A 162 18.48 -4.53 4.88
C ASP A 162 19.10 -5.91 4.61
N ALA A 163 18.30 -6.99 4.64
CA ALA A 163 18.77 -8.36 4.41
C ALA A 163 18.78 -8.79 2.93
N MET A 164 18.15 -8.04 2.02
CA MET A 164 17.92 -8.47 0.63
C MET A 164 19.19 -8.87 -0.11
N ALA A 165 20.27 -8.09 0.03
CA ALA A 165 21.54 -8.37 -0.66
C ALA A 165 22.19 -9.65 -0.13
N ASP A 166 22.20 -9.83 1.19
CA ASP A 166 22.80 -10.99 1.86
C ASP A 166 22.02 -12.27 1.57
N VAL A 167 20.68 -12.24 1.68
CA VAL A 167 19.83 -13.40 1.40
C VAL A 167 19.93 -13.80 -0.07
N ARG A 168 20.04 -12.83 -1.00
CA ARG A 168 20.30 -13.10 -2.41
C ARG A 168 21.63 -13.83 -2.59
N LEU A 169 22.70 -13.33 -1.99
CA LEU A 169 24.04 -13.90 -2.13
C LEU A 169 24.14 -15.29 -1.47
N GLN A 170 23.47 -15.49 -0.34
CA GLN A 170 23.34 -16.79 0.30
C GLN A 170 22.63 -17.81 -0.59
N ALA A 171 21.53 -17.42 -1.25
CA ALA A 171 20.84 -18.29 -2.20
C ALA A 171 21.74 -18.68 -3.39
N MET A 172 22.45 -17.71 -3.96
CA MET A 172 23.39 -17.95 -5.06
C MET A 172 24.51 -18.92 -4.65
N ARG A 173 25.12 -18.71 -3.47
CA ARG A 173 26.16 -19.58 -2.93
C ARG A 173 25.66 -20.98 -2.61
N GLY A 174 24.44 -21.10 -2.07
CA GLY A 174 23.81 -22.38 -1.78
C GLY A 174 23.59 -23.21 -3.04
N VAL A 175 23.11 -22.59 -4.12
CA VAL A 175 22.97 -23.26 -5.42
C VAL A 175 24.34 -23.65 -5.99
N LEU A 176 25.34 -22.77 -5.92
CA LEU A 176 26.67 -23.07 -6.41
C LEU A 176 27.33 -24.23 -5.64
N ALA A 177 27.22 -24.23 -4.31
CA ALA A 177 27.71 -25.31 -3.46
C ALA A 177 27.03 -26.64 -3.79
N ALA A 178 25.71 -26.66 -3.98
CA ALA A 178 24.98 -27.87 -4.35
C ALA A 178 25.41 -28.47 -5.70
N HIS A 179 26.01 -27.68 -6.60
CA HIS A 179 26.56 -28.17 -7.86
C HIS A 179 27.97 -28.76 -7.75
N TYR A 180 28.70 -28.51 -6.65
CA TYR A 180 30.13 -28.85 -6.49
C TYR A 180 30.49 -29.53 -5.16
N ASP A 181 29.50 -29.88 -4.33
CA ASP A 181 29.67 -30.45 -2.98
C ASP A 181 30.49 -31.76 -2.96
N ASP A 182 30.44 -32.53 -4.05
CA ASP A 182 31.09 -33.85 -4.16
C ASP A 182 32.60 -33.81 -4.46
N ASP A 183 33.13 -32.72 -5.03
CA ASP A 183 34.47 -32.74 -5.66
C ASP A 183 35.56 -31.98 -4.89
N GLY A 184 35.23 -31.38 -3.74
CA GLY A 184 36.18 -30.58 -2.94
C GLY A 184 36.73 -29.33 -3.65
N ALA A 185 36.20 -29.00 -4.83
CA ALA A 185 36.58 -27.82 -5.60
C ALA A 185 35.91 -26.57 -5.02
N SER A 186 36.69 -25.65 -4.45
CA SER A 186 36.18 -24.34 -4.04
C SER A 186 36.16 -23.40 -5.24
N LEU A 187 34.97 -22.98 -5.67
CA LEU A 187 34.84 -21.91 -6.65
C LEU A 187 34.95 -20.54 -5.98
N ASP A 188 35.83 -19.70 -6.49
CA ASP A 188 35.81 -18.27 -6.17
C ASP A 188 34.69 -17.61 -6.97
N ALA A 189 33.65 -17.17 -6.26
CA ALA A 189 32.44 -16.62 -6.86
C ALA A 189 32.18 -15.22 -6.33
N GLY A 190 32.18 -14.24 -7.24
CA GLY A 190 31.89 -12.84 -6.96
C GLY A 190 30.86 -12.27 -7.93
N LEU A 191 30.10 -11.27 -7.49
CA LEU A 191 29.29 -10.46 -8.39
C LEU A 191 30.20 -9.49 -9.15
N LEU A 192 30.15 -9.53 -10.48
CA LEU A 192 30.88 -8.60 -11.33
C LEU A 192 30.28 -7.20 -11.30
N ALA A 193 28.95 -7.09 -11.17
CA ALA A 193 28.22 -5.85 -11.07
C ALA A 193 26.97 -6.04 -10.20
N ASP A 194 26.70 -5.09 -9.32
CA ASP A 194 25.50 -5.09 -8.51
C ASP A 194 24.87 -3.70 -8.48
N THR A 195 23.66 -3.57 -9.01
CA THR A 195 22.88 -2.33 -9.03
C THR A 195 21.88 -2.25 -7.88
N LEU A 196 21.83 -3.27 -7.01
CA LEU A 196 20.93 -3.32 -5.87
C LEU A 196 21.22 -2.24 -4.80
N PRO A 197 22.48 -1.97 -4.42
CA PRO A 197 22.78 -0.91 -3.47
C PRO A 197 22.26 0.44 -3.94
N GLY A 198 21.44 1.09 -3.12
CA GLY A 198 20.83 2.38 -3.46
C GLY A 198 19.60 2.31 -4.39
N PHE A 199 19.25 1.14 -4.94
CA PHE A 199 18.04 0.99 -5.76
C PHE A 199 16.77 1.24 -4.95
N VAL A 200 16.72 0.73 -3.72
CA VAL A 200 15.63 0.97 -2.78
C VAL A 200 16.06 1.97 -1.72
N GLY A 201 15.33 3.08 -1.62
CA GLY A 201 15.54 4.11 -0.60
C GLY A 201 14.39 4.20 0.40
N ARG A 202 14.69 4.59 1.64
CA ARG A 202 13.68 4.97 2.63
C ARG A 202 13.30 6.43 2.43
N TYR A 203 12.03 6.70 2.21
CA TYR A 203 11.49 8.05 2.07
C TYR A 203 10.85 8.50 3.38
N GLY A 204 11.47 9.47 4.06
CA GLY A 204 10.99 10.06 5.32
C GLY A 204 10.81 11.58 5.24
N GLY A 205 10.22 12.18 6.27
CA GLY A 205 10.06 13.63 6.36
C GLY A 205 9.30 14.21 5.16
N ALA A 206 9.86 15.26 4.54
CA ALA A 206 9.29 15.92 3.37
C ALA A 206 9.23 15.02 2.13
N ALA A 207 10.06 13.98 2.05
CA ALA A 207 10.04 13.06 0.92
C ALA A 207 8.76 12.18 0.87
N ARG A 208 7.93 12.21 1.93
CA ARG A 208 6.62 11.55 1.99
C ARG A 208 5.56 12.23 1.12
N GLN A 209 5.82 13.39 0.51
CA GLN A 209 4.84 14.08 -0.35
C GLN A 209 4.35 13.22 -1.52
N ARG A 210 5.23 12.40 -2.13
CA ARG A 210 4.83 11.46 -3.19
C ARG A 210 3.87 10.37 -2.70
N LEU A 211 4.05 9.93 -1.44
CA LEU A 211 3.11 8.99 -0.83
C LEU A 211 1.78 9.68 -0.53
N LYS A 212 1.83 10.94 -0.05
CA LYS A 212 0.64 11.75 0.20
C LYS A 212 -0.21 11.91 -1.06
N SER A 213 0.39 12.25 -2.21
CA SER A 213 -0.37 12.38 -3.46
C SER A 213 -1.06 11.07 -3.83
N MET A 214 -0.35 9.94 -3.74
CA MET A 214 -0.93 8.62 -4.01
C MET A 214 -2.07 8.28 -3.05
N VAL A 215 -1.96 8.66 -1.76
CA VAL A 215 -3.03 8.50 -0.77
C VAL A 215 -4.23 9.39 -1.10
N GLN A 216 -4.01 10.64 -1.49
CA GLN A 216 -5.08 11.58 -1.86
C GLN A 216 -5.82 11.13 -3.12
N ASP A 217 -5.10 10.64 -4.13
CA ASP A 217 -5.67 10.05 -5.33
C ASP A 217 -6.52 8.83 -4.99
N ALA A 218 -6.00 7.92 -4.15
CA ALA A 218 -6.74 6.75 -3.68
C ALA A 218 -8.01 7.13 -2.91
N VAL A 219 -7.93 8.12 -2.03
CA VAL A 219 -9.09 8.67 -1.28
C VAL A 219 -10.12 9.29 -2.23
N GLY A 220 -9.68 9.93 -3.32
CA GLY A 220 -10.54 10.55 -4.32
C GLY A 220 -11.53 9.59 -5.01
N HIS A 221 -11.28 8.28 -4.97
CA HIS A 221 -12.20 7.27 -5.50
C HIS A 221 -13.43 7.01 -4.61
N TYR A 222 -13.43 7.48 -3.36
CA TYR A 222 -14.49 7.19 -2.40
C TYR A 222 -15.39 8.41 -2.18
N GLY A 223 -16.61 8.36 -2.72
CA GLY A 223 -17.59 9.46 -2.60
C GLY A 223 -17.97 9.79 -1.14
N PHE A 224 -17.87 8.83 -0.22
CA PHE A 224 -18.09 9.09 1.22
C PHE A 224 -17.05 10.05 1.82
N LEU A 225 -15.82 10.03 1.31
CA LEU A 225 -14.72 10.88 1.77
C LEU A 225 -14.70 12.25 1.08
N ALA A 226 -15.45 12.42 -0.01
CA ALA A 226 -15.58 13.69 -0.71
C ALA A 226 -16.21 14.78 0.18
N PRO A 227 -16.08 16.08 -0.19
CA PRO A 227 -16.78 17.15 0.51
C PRO A 227 -18.31 16.91 0.56
N ARG A 228 -18.88 16.90 1.76
CA ARG A 228 -20.31 16.66 2.03
C ARG A 228 -21.03 17.98 2.31
N ASN A 229 -20.83 18.95 1.42
CA ASN A 229 -21.41 20.28 1.54
C ASN A 229 -22.77 20.33 0.84
N TYR A 230 -23.76 20.93 1.49
CA TYR A 230 -25.10 21.08 0.94
C TYR A 230 -25.77 22.31 1.53
N ASP A 231 -26.41 23.11 0.68
CA ASP A 231 -27.17 24.29 1.10
C ASP A 231 -28.61 24.18 0.58
N ALA A 232 -29.58 24.38 1.48
CA ALA A 232 -30.98 24.53 1.13
C ALA A 232 -31.52 25.87 1.63
N SER A 233 -32.50 26.40 0.92
CA SER A 233 -33.19 27.64 1.28
C SER A 233 -34.69 27.39 1.43
N SER A 234 -35.38 28.20 2.24
CA SER A 234 -36.82 28.02 2.41
C SER A 234 -37.59 28.27 1.12
N LEU A 235 -38.65 27.49 0.91
CA LEU A 235 -39.52 27.59 -0.26
C LEU A 235 -40.16 28.98 -0.41
N LEU A 236 -40.54 29.60 0.71
CA LEU A 236 -41.19 30.91 0.74
C LEU A 236 -40.34 31.95 1.52
N PRO A 237 -40.47 33.24 1.19
CA PRO A 237 -39.94 34.32 2.02
C PRO A 237 -40.58 34.26 3.40
N PRO A 238 -39.80 34.18 4.50
CA PRO A 238 -40.38 34.10 5.83
C PRO A 238 -40.76 35.46 6.41
N GLU A 239 -40.29 36.56 5.82
CA GLU A 239 -40.50 37.92 6.29
C GLU A 239 -40.69 38.87 5.10
N TRP A 240 -41.77 39.65 5.11
CA TRP A 240 -42.12 40.58 4.04
C TRP A 240 -41.17 41.78 3.95
N ARG A 241 -40.49 42.13 5.05
CA ARG A 241 -39.48 43.20 5.09
C ARG A 241 -38.20 42.85 4.34
N CYS A 242 -37.94 41.55 4.14
CA CYS A 242 -36.74 41.06 3.46
C CYS A 242 -37.08 39.96 2.45
N PRO A 243 -37.81 40.30 1.39
CA PRO A 243 -38.26 39.35 0.38
C PRO A 243 -37.11 38.75 -0.44
N TRP A 244 -35.90 39.33 -0.37
CA TRP A 244 -34.69 38.80 -1.02
C TRP A 244 -33.90 37.81 -0.15
N LEU A 245 -34.28 37.61 1.12
CA LEU A 245 -33.62 36.65 2.02
C LEU A 245 -34.54 35.45 2.30
N ARG A 246 -33.94 34.33 2.68
CA ARG A 246 -34.62 33.05 2.96
C ARG A 246 -34.02 32.42 4.20
N HIS A 247 -34.78 31.58 4.91
CA HIS A 247 -34.13 30.66 5.85
C HIS A 247 -33.13 29.80 5.11
N ALA A 248 -32.02 29.44 5.75
CA ALA A 248 -31.00 28.59 5.12
C ALA A 248 -30.64 27.41 6.02
N LEU A 249 -30.56 26.23 5.43
CA LEU A 249 -29.95 25.06 6.04
C LEU A 249 -28.59 24.87 5.38
N ARG A 250 -27.52 24.92 6.18
CA ARG A 250 -26.15 24.80 5.67
C ARG A 250 -25.48 23.59 6.28
N ARG A 251 -25.16 22.62 5.45
CA ARG A 251 -24.35 21.45 5.80
C ARG A 251 -22.93 21.69 5.34
N ARG A 252 -21.97 21.53 6.25
CA ARG A 252 -20.54 21.57 5.95
C ARG A 252 -19.90 20.29 6.44
N GLY A 253 -19.27 19.59 5.50
CA GLY A 253 -18.66 18.28 5.74
C GLY A 253 -17.40 18.12 4.92
N SER A 254 -16.30 17.75 5.54
CA SER A 254 -15.02 17.54 4.86
C SER A 254 -14.15 16.55 5.60
N THR A 255 -13.39 15.76 4.84
CA THR A 255 -12.35 14.88 5.36
C THR A 255 -11.04 15.22 4.68
N ALA A 256 -9.99 15.48 5.45
CA ALA A 256 -8.70 15.91 4.92
C ALA A 256 -7.53 15.37 5.74
N LEU A 257 -6.43 15.07 5.05
CA LEU A 257 -5.14 14.80 5.67
C LEU A 257 -4.46 16.14 5.97
N VAL A 258 -4.33 16.46 7.25
CA VAL A 258 -3.59 17.63 7.74
C VAL A 258 -2.10 17.29 7.74
N ASP A 259 -1.34 18.12 7.04
CA ASP A 259 0.10 17.94 6.81
C ASP A 259 0.42 16.58 6.17
N LEU A 260 1.07 15.69 6.91
CA LEU A 260 1.46 14.34 6.50
C LEU A 260 1.08 13.26 7.52
N ASP A 261 0.45 13.64 8.64
CA ASP A 261 0.42 12.79 9.82
C ASP A 261 -0.99 12.55 10.38
N ALA A 262 -1.95 13.47 10.18
CA ALA A 262 -3.23 13.39 10.87
C ALA A 262 -4.44 13.56 9.93
N TRP A 263 -5.28 12.53 9.88
CA TRP A 263 -6.61 12.64 9.28
C TRP A 263 -7.55 13.40 10.20
N ARG A 264 -8.30 14.35 9.62
CA ARG A 264 -9.39 15.05 10.31
C ARG A 264 -10.64 15.03 9.47
N ALA A 265 -11.78 14.92 10.14
CA ALA A 265 -13.08 15.06 9.52
C ALA A 265 -13.97 15.96 10.39
N ILE A 266 -14.81 16.73 9.72
CA ILE A 266 -15.80 17.62 10.33
C ILE A 266 -17.11 17.41 9.56
N ASP A 267 -18.22 17.31 10.28
CA ASP A 267 -19.57 17.27 9.75
C ASP A 267 -20.47 18.11 10.66
N THR A 268 -21.13 19.10 10.07
CA THR A 268 -22.01 20.04 10.77
C THR A 268 -23.21 20.38 9.89
N GLN A 269 -24.33 20.66 10.52
CA GLN A 269 -25.49 21.28 9.87
C GLN A 269 -26.03 22.37 10.77
N SER A 270 -26.22 23.56 10.21
CA SER A 270 -26.78 24.71 10.91
C SER A 270 -28.04 25.19 10.21
N PHE A 271 -29.10 25.37 10.99
CA PHE A 271 -30.30 26.06 10.56
C PHE A 271 -30.15 27.55 10.88
N HIS A 272 -30.09 28.37 9.84
CA HIS A 272 -30.04 29.82 9.92
C HIS A 272 -31.44 30.38 9.78
N ALA A 273 -32.01 30.79 10.91
CA ALA A 273 -33.33 31.36 10.96
C ALA A 273 -33.28 32.85 10.60
N LEU A 274 -33.79 33.24 9.43
CA LEU A 274 -34.00 34.65 9.10
C LEU A 274 -35.01 35.27 10.07
N ARG A 275 -34.62 36.39 10.68
CA ARG A 275 -35.44 37.22 11.56
C ARG A 275 -35.30 38.67 11.11
N SER A 276 -36.27 39.50 11.50
CA SER A 276 -36.19 40.94 11.30
C SER A 276 -36.55 41.68 12.58
N ASN A 277 -35.92 42.84 12.81
CA ASN A 277 -36.42 43.82 13.77
C ASN A 277 -36.33 45.24 13.19
N LYS A 278 -37.01 46.20 13.82
CA LYS A 278 -37.09 47.59 13.33
C LYS A 278 -35.80 48.42 13.44
N TRP A 279 -34.83 47.97 14.22
CA TRP A 279 -33.60 48.70 14.56
C TRP A 279 -32.36 48.21 13.81
N ILE A 280 -32.23 46.89 13.62
CA ILE A 280 -31.05 46.21 13.07
C ILE A 280 -31.34 45.71 11.64
N GLY A 281 -32.61 45.70 11.22
CA GLY A 281 -33.02 45.13 9.93
C GLY A 281 -33.08 43.61 10.00
N CYS A 282 -32.74 42.95 8.91
CA CYS A 282 -32.81 41.49 8.79
C CYS A 282 -31.48 40.81 9.08
N TYR A 283 -31.54 39.73 9.86
CA TYR A 283 -30.37 38.99 10.30
C TYR A 283 -30.68 37.49 10.45
N TYR A 284 -29.63 36.67 10.41
CA TYR A 284 -29.72 35.24 10.69
C TYR A 284 -29.47 34.97 12.17
N ARG A 285 -30.35 34.18 12.78
CA ARG A 285 -30.16 33.60 14.11
C ARG A 285 -29.78 32.13 14.00
#